data_AF-A0A838H4C6-F1
#
_entry.id   AF-A0A838H4C6-F1
#
_cell.length_a   1.000
_cell.length_b   1.000
_cell.length_c   1.000
_cell.angle_alpha   90.00
_cell.angle_beta   90.00
_cell.angle_gamma   90.00
#
_symmetry.space_group_name_H-M   'P 1'
#
loop_
_entity.id
_entity.type
_entity.pdbx_description
1 polymer ?
#
loop_
_entity_poly.entity_id
_entity_poly.type
_entity_poly.pdbx_seq_one_letter_code
_entity_poly.pdbx_strand_id
1 'polypeptide(L)' 'GGYSIFGNVTKGLGIVKALAQAGVSGGQADGPPAQPVSILGVTIAKV' A
#
# COMPACT_ATOMS: atom_id res chain seq x y z
N GLY A 1 4.04 -21.72 -8.85
CA GLY A 1 3.04 -20.79 -9.40
C GLY A 1 3.42 -19.39 -8.96
N GLY A 2 3.49 -18.44 -9.88
CA GLY A 2 3.96 -17.07 -9.61
C GLY A 2 2.84 -16.02 -9.59
N TYR A 3 3.22 -14.76 -9.40
CA TYR A 3 2.33 -13.61 -9.43
C TYR A 3 2.45 -12.86 -10.76
N SER A 4 1.34 -12.33 -11.27
CA SER A 4 1.34 -11.48 -12.47
C SER A 4 1.61 -10.03 -12.11
N ILE A 5 2.62 -9.41 -12.72
CA ILE A 5 2.89 -7.98 -12.58
C ILE A 5 2.09 -7.22 -13.64
N PHE A 6 1.29 -6.22 -13.23
CA PHE A 6 0.42 -5.45 -14.13
C PHE A 6 0.68 -3.94 -14.14
N GLY A 7 1.63 -3.44 -13.34
CA GLY A 7 1.93 -2.01 -13.25
C GLY A 7 3.06 -1.68 -12.29
N ASN A 8 3.40 -0.40 -12.18
CA ASN A 8 4.43 0.12 -11.28
C ASN A 8 4.01 1.46 -10.65
N VAL A 9 4.49 1.73 -9.44
CA VAL A 9 4.26 3.01 -8.74
C VAL A 9 5.27 4.04 -9.23
N THR A 10 4.82 5.02 -10.00
CA THR A 10 5.69 6.07 -10.57
C THR A 10 5.88 7.28 -9.66
N LYS A 11 4.95 7.52 -8.73
CA LYS A 11 4.99 8.62 -7.75
C LYS A 11 4.43 8.16 -6.41
N GLY A 12 4.87 8.79 -5.33
CA GLY A 12 4.31 8.54 -3.99
C GLY A 12 4.80 7.27 -3.30
N LEU A 13 5.83 6.56 -3.80
CA LEU A 13 6.35 5.35 -3.15
C LEU A 13 6.74 5.56 -1.66
N GLY A 14 7.09 6.79 -1.28
CA GLY A 14 7.38 7.15 0.12
C GLY A 14 6.22 6.84 1.07
N ILE A 15 4.95 7.08 0.69
CA ILE A 15 3.81 6.79 1.56
C ILE A 15 3.63 5.27 1.75
N VAL A 16 3.85 4.49 0.70
CA VAL A 16 3.78 3.02 0.77
C VAL A 16 4.83 2.48 1.72
N LYS A 17 6.06 3.01 1.66
CA LYS A 17 7.14 2.64 2.59
C LYS A 17 6.83 3.04 4.03
N ALA A 18 6.29 4.24 4.25
CA ALA A 18 5.92 4.70 5.59
C ALA A 18 4.82 3.82 6.22
N LEU A 19 3.80 3.43 5.44
CA LEU A 19 2.75 2.51 5.91
C LEU A 19 3.33 1.12 6.25
N ALA A 20 4.22 0.58 5.41
CA ALA A 20 4.88 -0.69 5.69
C ALA A 20 5.74 -0.63 6.96
N GLN A 21 6.43 0.48 7.21
CA GLN A 21 7.22 0.69 8.43
C GLN A 21 6.36 0.84 9.69
N ALA A 22 5.17 1.45 9.58
CA ALA A 22 4.22 1.54 10.68
C ALA A 22 3.73 0.16 11.15
N GLY A 23 3.73 -0.82 10.25
CA GLY A 23 3.46 -2.22 10.57
C GLY A 23 2.00 -2.50 10.90
N VAL A 24 1.78 -3.58 11.64
CA VAL A 24 0.46 -4.12 11.97
C VAL A 24 0.10 -3.90 13.43
N SER A 25 -1.19 -3.86 13.73
CA SER A 25 -1.71 -3.79 15.09
C SER A 25 -1.20 -4.97 15.93
N GLY A 26 -0.73 -4.69 17.15
CA GLY A 26 -0.17 -5.70 18.04
C GLY A 26 1.25 -6.18 17.69
N GLY A 27 1.90 -5.61 16.67
CA GLY A 27 3.33 -5.82 16.38
C GLY A 27 3.69 -7.21 15.84
N GLN A 28 2.72 -7.95 15.32
CA GLN A 28 2.94 -9.25 14.66
C GLN A 28 3.63 -9.08 13.30
N ALA A 29 4.03 -10.19 12.68
CA ALA A 29 4.58 -10.16 11.31
C ALA A 29 3.51 -9.85 10.25
N ASP A 30 2.26 -10.27 10.50
CA ASP A 30 1.10 -10.05 9.64
C ASP A 30 -0.14 -9.76 10.50
N GLY A 31 -1.07 -8.99 9.96
CA GLY A 31 -2.25 -8.54 10.68
C GLY A 31 -2.84 -7.23 10.13
N PRO A 32 -3.92 -6.74 10.77
CA PRO A 32 -4.54 -5.47 10.37
C PRO A 32 -3.54 -4.31 10.55
N PRO A 33 -3.56 -3.27 9.69
CA PRO A 33 -2.64 -2.14 9.81
C PRO A 33 -2.67 -1.48 11.20
N ALA A 34 -1.51 -1.06 11.71
CA ALA A 34 -1.43 -0.32 12.97
C ALA A 34 -2.16 1.03 12.88
N GLN A 35 -2.16 1.64 11.69
CA GLN A 35 -2.93 2.83 11.35
C GLN A 35 -3.93 2.48 10.25
N PRO A 36 -5.25 2.63 10.48
CA PRO A 36 -6.25 2.46 9.44
C PRO A 36 -6.00 3.40 8.25
N VAL A 37 -6.04 2.86 7.04
CA VAL A 37 -5.88 3.60 5.80
C VAL A 37 -7.05 3.30 4.86
N SER A 38 -7.51 4.31 4.14
CA SER A 38 -8.60 4.18 3.17
C SER A 38 -8.25 4.90 1.88
N ILE A 39 -8.66 4.32 0.76
CA ILE A 39 -8.61 4.99 -0.55
C ILE A 39 -9.86 5.86 -0.65
N LEU A 40 -9.68 7.18 -0.59
CA LEU A 40 -10.80 8.13 -0.57
C LEU A 40 -11.33 8.44 -1.98
N GLY A 41 -10.52 8.22 -3.01
CA GLY A 41 -10.90 8.43 -4.40
C GLY A 41 -9.85 7.90 -5.35
N VAL A 42 -10.29 7.57 -6.57
CA VAL A 42 -9.42 7.12 -7.66
C VAL A 42 -9.74 7.95 -8.89
N THR A 43 -8.70 8.50 -9.52
CA THR A 43 -8.81 9.20 -10.80
C THR A 43 -8.09 8.40 -11.87
N ILE A 44 -8.77 8.13 -12.97
CA ILE A 44 -8.20 7.48 -14.15
C ILE A 44 -7.89 8.59 -15.15
N ALA A 45 -6.60 8.90 -15.31
CA ALA A 45 -6.16 9.77 -16.39
C ALA A 45 -6.21 8.99 -17.71
N LYS A 46 -6.80 9.58 -18.75
CA LYS A 46 -6.54 9.11 -20.11
C LYS A 46 -5.07 9.44 -20.42
N VAL A 47 -4.37 8.43 -20.91
CA VAL A 47 -3.09 8.60 -21.59
C VAL A 47 -3.27 9.35 -22.90
#